data_AF-A0A4U1BI50-F1
#
_entry.id   AF-A0A4U1BI50-F1
#
_cell.length_a   1.000
_cell.length_b   1.000
_cell.length_c   1.000
_cell.angle_alpha   90.00
_cell.angle_beta   90.00
_cell.angle_gamma   90.00
#
_symmetry.space_group_name_H-M   'P 1'
#
loop_
_entity.id
_entity.type
_entity.pdbx_description
1 polymer ?
#
loop_
_entity_poly.entity_id
_entity_poly.type
_entity_poly.pdbx_seq_one_letter_code
_entity_poly.pdbx_strand_id
1 'polypeptide(L)'
;MFELHPRLEQDSVLLGSLPLSQIRLAKDGRYPWLILIPQVNAIKELHHLSADDQQQLMAESCAVASLMETSLSPDKINVASLGNMVPQLHLHHVARFEGDDAWPGPIWGAHPAVLLSEAELEQQVAAWRERLGGISNFVSA
;
A
#
# COMPACT_ATOMS: atom_id res chain seq x y z
N MET A 1 -8.34 7.67 -19.22
CA MET A 1 -8.72 6.75 -18.14
C MET A 1 -7.42 6.29 -17.47
N PHE A 2 -7.39 6.15 -16.15
CA PHE A 2 -6.22 5.61 -15.44
C PHE A 2 -6.06 4.12 -15.76
N GLU A 3 -4.83 3.65 -16.00
CA GLU A 3 -4.53 2.24 -16.27
C GLU A 3 -3.57 1.70 -15.22
N LEU A 4 -4.00 0.67 -14.49
CA LEU A 4 -3.17 0.01 -13.49
C LEU A 4 -2.18 -0.94 -14.18
N HIS A 5 -0.93 -0.94 -13.72
CA HIS A 5 0.08 -1.86 -14.24
C HIS A 5 -0.31 -3.31 -13.93
N PRO A 6 -0.25 -4.25 -14.91
CA PRO A 6 -0.74 -5.63 -14.74
C PRO A 6 -0.09 -6.37 -13.57
N ARG A 7 1.18 -6.10 -13.28
CA ARG A 7 1.87 -6.70 -12.13
C ARG A 7 1.30 -6.22 -10.79
N LEU A 8 0.93 -4.94 -10.67
CA LEU A 8 0.30 -4.42 -9.45
C LEU A 8 -1.10 -5.00 -9.29
N GLU A 9 -1.85 -5.15 -10.38
CA GLU A 9 -3.14 -5.84 -10.38
C GLU A 9 -3.02 -7.30 -9.94
N GLN A 10 -2.02 -8.02 -10.47
CA GLN A 10 -1.76 -9.41 -10.13
C GLN A 10 -1.40 -9.59 -8.65
N ASP A 11 -0.52 -8.74 -8.13
CA ASP A 11 0.10 -8.91 -6.81
C ASP A 11 -0.67 -8.20 -5.67
N SER A 12 -1.78 -7.50 -5.97
CA SER A 12 -2.53 -6.77 -4.95
C SER A 12 -4.05 -6.68 -5.21
N VAL A 13 -4.83 -6.55 -4.15
CA VAL A 13 -6.30 -6.40 -4.21
C VAL A 13 -6.70 -4.95 -3.96
N LEU A 14 -7.64 -4.43 -4.75
CA LEU A 14 -8.18 -3.07 -4.56
C LEU A 14 -9.04 -3.00 -3.28
N LEU A 15 -8.65 -2.15 -2.34
CA LEU A 15 -9.44 -1.88 -1.14
C LEU A 15 -10.41 -0.73 -1.38
N GLY A 16 -9.97 0.31 -2.09
CA GLY A 16 -10.73 1.50 -2.39
C GLY A 16 -9.83 2.62 -2.92
N SER A 17 -10.34 3.84 -2.91
CA SER A 17 -9.64 5.01 -3.45
C SER A 17 -9.69 6.19 -2.48
N LEU A 18 -8.60 6.94 -2.46
CA LEU A 18 -8.48 8.30 -1.93
C LEU A 18 -8.57 9.30 -3.08
N PRO A 19 -8.58 10.62 -2.82
CA PRO A 19 -8.69 11.62 -3.87
C PRO A 19 -7.68 11.46 -5.02
N LEU A 20 -6.43 11.10 -4.72
CA LEU A 20 -5.38 10.87 -5.71
C LEU A 20 -5.11 9.38 -5.93
N SER A 21 -5.01 8.58 -4.86
CA SER A 21 -4.46 7.21 -4.97
C SER A 21 -5.50 6.10 -4.83
N GLN A 22 -5.31 4.99 -5.55
CA GLN A 22 -5.86 3.71 -5.09
C GLN A 22 -5.12 3.26 -3.83
N ILE A 23 -5.85 2.65 -2.89
CA ILE A 23 -5.28 1.87 -1.79
C ILE A 23 -5.45 0.39 -2.11
N ARG A 24 -4.35 -0.35 -2.10
CA ARG A 24 -4.35 -1.78 -2.43
C ARG A 24 -3.67 -2.59 -1.32
N LEU A 25 -4.21 -3.78 -1.05
CA LEU A 25 -3.61 -4.78 -0.16
C LEU A 25 -2.65 -5.65 -0.95
N ALA A 26 -1.38 -5.72 -0.56
CA ALA A 26 -0.46 -6.69 -1.15
C ALA A 26 -0.90 -8.13 -0.83
N LYS A 27 -0.80 -9.05 -1.79
CA LYS A 27 -1.18 -10.46 -1.59
C LYS A 27 -0.16 -11.28 -0.81
N ASP A 28 1.03 -10.73 -0.56
CA ASP A 28 2.01 -11.34 0.34
C ASP A 28 1.54 -11.18 1.80
N GLY A 29 0.98 -12.25 2.35
CA GLY A 29 0.43 -12.30 3.69
C GLY A 29 1.46 -12.32 4.82
N ARG A 30 2.77 -12.30 4.53
CA ARG A 30 3.82 -12.26 5.54
C ARG A 30 3.80 -11.00 6.40
N TYR A 31 3.38 -9.88 5.80
CA TYR A 31 3.43 -8.56 6.44
C TYR A 31 2.12 -7.82 6.22
N PRO A 32 1.63 -7.00 7.18
CA PRO A 32 0.55 -6.06 6.91
C PRO A 32 1.07 -4.97 5.96
N TRP A 33 0.65 -5.05 4.69
CA TRP A 33 1.25 -4.29 3.59
C TRP A 33 0.20 -3.65 2.69
N LEU A 34 0.13 -2.32 2.74
CA LEU A 34 -0.69 -1.50 1.85
C LEU A 34 0.17 -0.79 0.79
N ILE A 35 -0.41 -0.56 -0.39
CA ILE A 35 0.24 0.12 -1.51
C ILE A 35 -0.66 1.27 -1.96
N LEU A 36 -0.12 2.49 -1.98
CA LEU A 36 -0.75 3.63 -2.63
C LEU A 36 -0.29 3.72 -4.08
N ILE A 37 -1.25 3.91 -5.00
CA ILE A 37 -0.98 4.08 -6.43
C ILE A 37 -1.70 5.35 -6.91
N PRO A 38 -0.99 6.47 -7.09
CA PRO A 38 -1.57 7.69 -7.65
C PRO A 38 -2.24 7.40 -9.00
N GLN A 39 -3.47 7.85 -9.18
CA GLN A 39 -4.27 7.61 -10.38
C GLN A 39 -3.90 8.58 -11.52
N VAL A 40 -2.59 8.74 -11.77
CA VAL A 40 -2.02 9.62 -12.78
C VAL A 40 -1.18 8.78 -13.74
N ASN A 41 -1.53 8.80 -15.03
CA ASN A 41 -0.86 7.97 -16.02
C ASN A 41 0.58 8.42 -16.30
N ALA A 42 1.43 7.47 -16.68
CA ALA A 42 2.83 7.69 -17.09
C ALA A 42 3.75 8.34 -16.02
N ILE A 43 3.36 8.27 -14.74
CA ILE A 43 4.20 8.70 -13.62
C ILE A 43 5.06 7.52 -13.16
N LYS A 44 6.36 7.79 -12.96
CA LYS A 44 7.34 6.81 -12.49
C LYS A 44 7.91 7.18 -11.14
N GLU A 45 8.26 8.46 -11.00
CA GLU A 45 8.89 9.01 -9.81
C GLU A 45 7.95 9.99 -9.11
N LEU A 46 8.13 10.16 -7.79
CA LEU A 46 7.39 11.16 -7.01
C LEU A 46 7.53 12.56 -7.61
N HIS A 47 8.72 12.93 -8.09
CA HIS A 47 8.97 14.25 -8.66
C HIS A 47 8.41 14.45 -10.09
N HIS A 48 7.77 13.43 -10.68
CA HIS A 48 7.00 13.58 -11.92
C HIS A 48 5.58 14.09 -11.68
N LEU A 49 5.07 13.96 -10.44
CA LEU A 49 3.78 14.50 -10.05
C LEU A 49 3.81 16.03 -10.02
N SER A 50 2.64 16.66 -10.19
CA SER A 50 2.49 18.10 -9.93
C SER A 50 2.79 18.42 -8.46
N ALA A 51 3.11 19.67 -8.13
CA ALA A 51 3.37 20.05 -6.74
C ALA A 51 2.17 19.75 -5.83
N ASP A 52 0.95 19.97 -6.33
CA ASP A 52 -0.29 19.69 -5.60
C ASP A 52 -0.48 18.19 -5.39
N ASP A 53 -0.23 17.37 -6.42
CA ASP A 53 -0.32 15.91 -6.32
C ASP A 53 0.76 15.32 -5.38
N GLN A 54 1.97 15.90 -5.35
CA GLN A 54 3.01 15.50 -4.39
C GLN A 54 2.56 15.74 -2.95
N GLN A 55 1.94 16.90 -2.68
CA GLN A 55 1.41 17.23 -1.36
C GLN A 55 0.22 16.33 -1.00
N GLN A 56 -0.67 16.09 -1.95
CA GLN A 56 -1.81 15.19 -1.76
C GLN A 56 -1.36 13.76 -1.48
N LEU A 57 -0.40 13.21 -2.25
CA LEU A 57 0.15 11.89 -2.00
C LEU A 57 0.83 11.79 -0.63
N MET A 58 1.56 12.83 -0.21
CA MET A 58 2.15 12.86 1.12
C MET A 58 1.08 12.84 2.22
N ALA A 59 0.01 13.63 2.08
CA ALA A 59 -1.10 13.63 3.02
C ALA A 59 -1.79 12.25 3.11
N GLU A 60 -2.04 11.61 1.96
CA GLU A 60 -2.61 10.26 1.88
C GLU A 60 -1.69 9.21 2.52
N SER A 61 -0.38 9.28 2.24
CA SER A 61 0.64 8.40 2.81
C SER A 61 0.69 8.51 4.33
N CYS A 62 0.73 9.73 4.87
CA CYS A 62 0.71 9.96 6.30
C CYS A 62 -0.59 9.45 6.96
N ALA A 63 -1.74 9.64 6.32
CA ALA A 63 -3.02 9.15 6.83
C ALA A 63 -3.05 7.61 6.91
N VAL A 64 -2.59 6.93 5.86
CA VAL A 64 -2.51 5.47 5.84
C VAL A 64 -1.50 4.94 6.85
N ALA A 65 -0.31 5.54 6.95
CA ALA A 65 0.69 5.16 7.96
C ALA A 65 0.14 5.31 9.39
N SER A 66 -0.52 6.45 9.68
CA SER A 66 -1.12 6.71 11.00
C SER A 66 -2.23 5.72 11.34
N LEU A 67 -3.08 5.37 10.35
CA LEU A 67 -4.10 4.33 10.52
C LEU A 67 -3.47 2.96 10.82
N MET A 68 -2.44 2.56 10.06
CA MET A 68 -1.74 1.30 10.28
C MET A 68 -1.09 1.25 11.66
N GLU A 69 -0.46 2.36 12.09
CA GLU A 69 0.17 2.47 13.40
C GLU A 69 -0.85 2.29 14.53
N THR A 70 -1.95 3.04 14.48
CA THR A 70 -3.03 2.96 15.49
C THR A 70 -3.77 1.63 15.48
N SER A 71 -3.96 1.02 14.32
CA SER A 71 -4.72 -0.23 14.18
C SER A 71 -3.93 -1.48 14.56
N LEU A 72 -2.61 -1.45 14.36
CA LEU A 72 -1.76 -2.64 14.48
C LEU A 72 -0.70 -2.53 15.59
N SER A 73 -0.43 -1.33 16.10
CA SER A 73 0.66 -1.05 17.06
C SER A 73 2.01 -1.68 16.66
N PRO A 74 2.50 -1.45 15.43
CA PRO A 74 3.78 -2.01 14.99
C PRO A 74 4.96 -1.30 15.68
N ASP A 75 6.10 -2.00 15.75
CA ASP A 75 7.36 -1.41 16.22
C ASP A 75 7.85 -0.33 15.24
N LYS A 76 7.56 -0.49 13.94
CA LYS A 76 7.92 0.50 12.91
C LYS A 76 7.03 0.44 11.67
N ILE A 77 6.71 1.60 11.09
CA ILE A 77 6.23 1.69 9.70
C ILE A 77 7.41 1.87 8.74
N ASN A 78 7.49 1.06 7.68
CA ASN A 78 8.37 1.28 6.53
C ASN A 78 7.56 1.87 5.38
N VAL A 79 8.02 3.00 4.83
CA VAL A 79 7.45 3.65 3.65
C VAL A 79 8.53 3.77 2.58
N ALA A 80 8.24 3.33 1.35
CA ALA A 80 9.20 3.40 0.26
C ALA A 80 8.53 3.47 -1.12
N SER A 81 9.14 4.24 -2.02
CA SER A 81 8.91 4.14 -3.46
C SER A 81 10.20 3.62 -4.10
N LEU A 82 10.10 2.49 -4.80
CA LEU A 82 11.25 1.80 -5.40
C LEU A 82 11.11 1.72 -6.92
N GLY A 83 10.22 0.87 -7.42
CA GLY A 83 9.84 0.89 -8.85
C GLY A 83 10.84 0.28 -9.84
N ASN A 84 11.93 -0.37 -9.40
CA ASN A 84 12.95 -0.92 -10.31
C ASN A 84 12.42 -1.86 -11.41
N MET A 85 11.42 -2.71 -11.08
CA MET A 85 10.81 -3.66 -12.02
C MET A 85 9.44 -3.21 -12.55
N VAL A 86 8.71 -2.43 -11.76
CA VAL A 86 7.37 -1.94 -12.08
C VAL A 86 7.46 -0.41 -12.16
N PRO A 87 7.44 0.17 -13.37
CA PRO A 87 7.75 1.59 -13.55
C PRO A 87 6.61 2.52 -13.16
N GLN A 88 5.38 2.03 -12.97
CA GLN A 88 4.27 2.87 -12.51
C GLN A 88 4.51 3.27 -11.05
N LEU A 89 4.44 4.57 -10.74
CA LEU A 89 4.63 5.07 -9.37
C LEU A 89 3.69 4.36 -8.39
N HIS A 90 4.28 3.84 -7.33
CA HIS A 90 3.57 3.27 -6.19
C HIS A 90 4.39 3.48 -4.92
N LEU A 91 3.69 3.56 -3.79
CA LEU A 91 4.27 3.83 -2.49
C LEU A 91 3.85 2.75 -1.50
N HIS A 92 4.82 1.97 -1.05
CA HIS A 92 4.62 0.88 -0.09
C HIS A 92 4.49 1.41 1.32
N HIS A 93 3.57 0.83 2.10
CA HIS A 93 3.39 1.06 3.54
C HIS A 93 3.34 -0.30 4.22
N VAL A 94 4.32 -0.59 5.07
CA VAL A 94 4.48 -1.90 5.72
C VAL A 94 4.58 -1.71 7.22
N ALA A 95 3.73 -2.39 7.98
CA ALA A 95 3.86 -2.52 9.42
C ALA A 95 4.90 -3.59 9.76
N ARG A 96 5.91 -3.23 10.56
CA ARG A 96 7.06 -4.07 10.92
C ARG A 96 7.08 -4.33 12.42
N PHE A 97 7.57 -5.51 12.78
CA PHE A 97 7.66 -5.98 14.15
C PHE A 97 9.04 -6.60 14.40
N GLU A 98 9.59 -6.48 15.61
CA GLU A 98 10.93 -7.03 15.93
C GLU A 98 11.05 -8.55 15.71
N GLY A 99 9.92 -9.27 15.68
CA GLY A 99 9.83 -10.70 15.40
C GLY A 99 9.39 -11.07 13.99
N ASP A 100 9.24 -10.13 13.07
CA ASP A 100 8.88 -10.45 11.67
C ASP A 100 10.04 -11.09 10.90
N ASP A 101 9.72 -11.88 9.87
CA ASP A 101 10.67 -12.70 9.11
C ASP A 101 11.89 -11.92 8.57
N ALA A 102 11.75 -10.62 8.32
CA ALA A 102 12.78 -9.79 7.70
C ALA A 102 13.42 -8.79 8.68
N TRP A 103 13.02 -8.74 9.95
CA TRP A 103 13.58 -7.78 10.90
C TRP A 103 15.08 -8.05 11.18
N PRO A 104 15.95 -7.02 11.29
CA PRO A 104 15.71 -5.58 11.12
C PRO A 104 15.91 -5.08 9.68
N GLY A 105 16.08 -5.99 8.71
CA GLY A 105 16.29 -5.68 7.31
C GLY A 105 15.02 -5.24 6.55
N PRO A 106 15.18 -4.85 5.28
CA PRO A 106 14.06 -4.56 4.39
C PRO A 106 13.28 -5.85 4.04
N ILE A 107 11.97 -5.73 3.81
CA ILE A 107 11.15 -6.87 3.36
C ILE A 107 11.38 -7.23 1.88
N TRP A 108 11.83 -6.27 1.06
CA TRP A 108 11.88 -6.40 -0.39
C TRP A 108 12.94 -7.40 -0.84
N GLY A 109 12.48 -8.57 -1.30
CA GLY A 109 13.37 -9.64 -1.76
C GLY A 109 14.01 -10.46 -0.65
N ALA A 110 13.62 -10.25 0.62
CA ALA A 110 14.17 -10.99 1.75
C ALA A 110 13.69 -12.46 1.76
N HIS A 111 12.41 -12.69 1.46
CA HIS A 111 11.77 -14.00 1.48
C HIS A 111 10.77 -14.17 0.32
N PRO A 112 10.50 -15.40 -0.15
CA PRO A 112 9.45 -15.65 -1.14
C PRO A 112 8.06 -15.30 -0.60
N ALA A 113 7.13 -14.75 -1.37
CA ALA A 113 5.80 -14.38 -0.85
C ALA A 113 5.03 -15.57 -0.22
N VAL A 114 4.29 -15.33 0.87
CA VAL A 114 3.27 -16.28 1.36
C VAL A 114 1.91 -15.83 0.83
N LEU A 115 1.27 -16.68 0.04
CA LEU A 115 -0.08 -16.41 -0.44
C LEU A 115 -1.09 -16.80 0.63
N LEU A 116 -1.98 -15.86 0.95
CA LEU A 116 -3.18 -16.14 1.73
C LEU A 116 -4.11 -17.07 0.94
N SER A 117 -4.84 -17.93 1.65
CA SER A 117 -6.00 -18.61 1.07
C SER A 117 -7.05 -17.58 0.66
N GLU A 118 -7.97 -17.96 -0.23
CA GLU A 118 -9.05 -17.06 -0.68
C GLU A 118 -9.89 -16.54 0.50
N ALA A 119 -10.24 -17.41 1.45
CA ALA A 119 -10.99 -17.03 2.65
C ALA A 119 -10.22 -16.04 3.55
N GLU A 120 -8.92 -16.27 3.76
CA GLU A 120 -8.08 -15.34 4.54
C GLU A 120 -7.93 -14.00 3.83
N LEU A 121 -7.78 -14.00 2.50
CA LEU A 121 -7.68 -12.78 1.71
C LEU A 121 -8.99 -11.97 1.79
N GLU A 122 -10.15 -12.61 1.64
CA GLU A 122 -11.46 -11.98 1.79
C GLU A 122 -11.63 -11.37 3.18
N GLN A 123 -11.25 -12.10 4.23
CA GLN A 123 -11.29 -11.60 5.60
C GLN A 123 -10.39 -10.37 5.79
N GLN A 124 -9.18 -10.39 5.25
CA GLN A 124 -8.26 -9.26 5.32
C GLN A 124 -8.77 -8.05 4.54
N VAL A 125 -9.35 -8.26 3.35
CA VAL A 125 -9.95 -7.18 2.55
C VAL A 125 -11.09 -6.52 3.31
N ALA A 126 -12.00 -7.31 3.91
CA ALA A 126 -13.09 -6.77 4.71
C ALA A 126 -12.58 -5.96 5.91
N ALA A 127 -11.64 -6.53 6.68
CA ALA A 127 -11.07 -5.87 7.85
C ALA A 127 -10.33 -4.57 7.49
N TRP A 128 -9.60 -4.54 6.37
CA TRP A 128 -8.93 -3.33 5.92
C TRP A 128 -9.90 -2.27 5.42
N ARG A 129 -10.94 -2.63 4.69
CA ARG A 129 -11.98 -1.67 4.25
C ARG A 129 -12.69 -1.02 5.44
N GLU A 130 -12.99 -1.79 6.48
CA GLU A 130 -13.55 -1.27 7.72
C GLU A 130 -12.61 -0.26 8.38
N ARG A 131 -11.33 -0.61 8.59
CA ARG A 131 -10.32 0.30 9.15
C ARG A 131 -10.16 1.58 8.31
N LEU A 132 -10.08 1.43 6.99
CA LEU A 132 -9.89 2.54 6.05
C LEU A 132 -11.08 3.51 6.02
N GLY A 133 -12.27 3.07 6.45
CA GLY A 133 -13.43 3.94 6.63
C GLY A 133 -13.20 5.11 7.61
N GLY A 134 -12.17 5.04 8.45
CA GLY A 134 -11.74 6.14 9.32
C GLY A 134 -10.93 7.24 8.61
N ILE A 135 -10.45 7.03 7.38
CA ILE A 135 -9.71 8.04 6.62
C ILE A 135 -10.69 8.93 5.86
N SER A 136 -10.57 10.24 6.02
CA SER A 136 -11.41 11.20 5.28
C SER A 136 -11.26 11.04 3.76
N ASN A 137 -12.38 11.11 3.04
CA ASN A 137 -12.48 10.96 1.59
C ASN A 137 -12.08 9.58 1.04
N PHE A 138 -11.91 8.56 1.89
CA PHE A 138 -11.80 7.19 1.43
C PHE A 138 -13.15 6.70 0.86
N VAL A 139 -13.10 6.09 -0.32
CA VAL A 139 -14.24 5.42 -0.95
C VAL A 139 -13.88 3.95 -1.11
N SER A 140 -14.60 3.06 -0.41
CA SER A 140 -14.42 1.62 -0.55
C SER A 140 -14.76 1.16 -1.97
N ALA A 141 -14.00 0.19 -2.47
CA ALA A 141 -14.32 -0.54 -3.70
C ALA A 141 -15.36 -1.66 -3.48
#